data_AF-A0A1V5I9K9-F1
#
_entry.id   AF-A0A1V5I9K9-F1
#
_cell.length_a   1.000
_cell.length_b   1.000
_cell.length_c   1.000
_cell.angle_alpha   90.00
_cell.angle_beta   90.00
_cell.angle_gamma   90.00
#
_symmetry.space_group_name_H-M   'P 1'
#
loop_
_entity.id
_entity.type
_entity.pdbx_description
1 polymer ?
#
loop_
_entity_poly.entity_id
_entity_poly.type
_entity_poly.pdbx_seq_one_letter_code
_entity_poly.pdbx_strand_id
1 'polypeptide(L)'
;MAGIISPSMPVFIIENRAHGNRSYVTMNEGLGKVLRMGAFGPEVIEHLKWMEGTLYPVLKGAIEHAVARGEEPDVKNMIAQALHMGDELHNRNKAGSSLFLRAIAPHMVETCKDSAKLAEVLRFLDKTDHFFLNLAMAAGKASLDAAAGVEGSSMATVMARNGTEFGLQVSGLGDRWFTCQAALPEVLLFPGFTREDTNRDIGDSAIMETYGVGGFALAAAPAIVQFIGGTPKDAVNYTMEMYEITTGENSMFSIPALNFRGTPTGIDVLKVVETGITPVLDTGAAHKEPGLGQVGAGIVRMPMEAFVKAAEAFADRYLGD
;
A
#
# COMPACT_ATOMS: atom_id res chain seq x y z
N MET A 1 5.05 -6.54 2.15
CA MET A 1 5.76 -7.76 2.56
C MET A 1 7.13 -7.80 1.90
N ALA A 2 7.75 -8.95 1.64
CA ALA A 2 9.17 -9.05 1.29
C ALA A 2 9.62 -8.19 0.08
N GLY A 3 8.72 -7.85 -0.84
CA GLY A 3 9.01 -6.89 -1.92
C GLY A 3 10.05 -7.36 -2.94
N ILE A 4 10.37 -8.66 -2.95
CA ILE A 4 11.38 -9.23 -3.84
C ILE A 4 10.92 -9.07 -5.28
N ILE A 5 11.78 -8.48 -6.10
CA ILE A 5 11.62 -8.34 -7.53
C ILE A 5 12.89 -8.85 -8.23
N SER A 6 12.71 -9.60 -9.32
CA SER A 6 13.82 -10.05 -10.18
C SER A 6 13.67 -9.50 -11.60
N PRO A 7 14.74 -9.46 -12.42
CA PRO A 7 14.68 -8.90 -13.77
C PRO A 7 13.64 -9.53 -14.71
N SER A 8 13.23 -10.76 -14.46
CA SER A 8 12.23 -11.48 -15.27
C SER A 8 10.80 -11.33 -14.75
N MET A 9 10.61 -10.73 -13.56
CA MET A 9 9.26 -10.55 -13.01
C MET A 9 8.54 -9.41 -13.72
N PRO A 10 7.31 -9.64 -14.22
CA PRO A 10 6.53 -8.60 -14.82
C PRO A 10 6.10 -7.56 -13.77
N VAL A 11 6.06 -6.30 -14.20
CA VAL A 11 5.57 -5.19 -13.40
C VAL A 11 4.46 -4.44 -14.12
N PHE A 12 3.54 -3.88 -13.34
CA PHE A 12 2.73 -2.78 -13.81
C PHE A 12 3.57 -1.50 -13.84
N ILE A 13 3.30 -0.65 -14.82
CA ILE A 13 3.90 0.68 -14.97
C ILE A 13 2.79 1.68 -14.73
N ILE A 14 2.93 2.50 -13.69
CA ILE A 14 2.01 3.61 -13.42
C ILE A 14 2.70 4.90 -13.81
N GLU A 15 2.05 5.69 -14.67
CA GLU A 15 2.52 6.99 -15.11
C GLU A 15 1.71 8.10 -14.45
N ASN A 16 2.42 9.00 -13.77
CA ASN A 16 1.83 10.25 -13.28
C ASN A 16 1.82 11.26 -14.42
N ARG A 17 0.68 11.39 -15.11
CA ARG A 17 0.53 12.28 -16.28
C ARG A 17 0.80 13.76 -15.98
N ALA A 18 0.57 14.20 -14.75
CA ALA A 18 0.77 15.60 -14.39
C ALA A 18 2.25 15.99 -14.27
N HIS A 19 3.11 15.03 -13.88
CA HIS A 19 4.53 15.29 -13.62
C HIS A 19 5.49 14.47 -14.49
N GLY A 20 4.99 13.52 -15.27
CA GLY A 20 5.75 12.68 -16.19
C GLY A 20 6.58 11.56 -15.56
N ASN A 21 6.60 11.44 -14.23
CA ASN A 21 7.32 10.37 -13.54
C ASN A 21 6.54 9.05 -13.56
N ARG A 22 7.27 7.95 -13.36
CA ARG A 22 6.73 6.58 -13.35
C ARG A 22 7.11 5.83 -12.10
N SER A 23 6.23 4.94 -11.68
CA SER A 23 6.49 3.94 -10.64
C SER A 23 6.16 2.54 -11.15
N TYR A 24 6.68 1.53 -10.45
CA TYR A 24 6.62 0.14 -10.86
C TYR A 24 6.24 -0.74 -9.68
N VAL A 25 5.48 -1.79 -9.93
CA VAL A 25 5.08 -2.76 -8.91
C VAL A 25 4.84 -4.12 -9.54
N THR A 26 5.20 -5.19 -8.84
CA THR A 26 4.89 -6.56 -9.26
C THR A 26 3.39 -6.83 -9.19
N MET A 27 2.96 -7.93 -9.81
CA MET A 27 1.57 -8.41 -9.67
C MET A 27 1.35 -9.07 -8.30
N ASN A 28 0.15 -8.95 -7.75
CA ASN A 28 -0.21 -9.66 -6.53
C ASN A 28 -0.29 -11.16 -6.83
N GLU A 29 0.40 -11.98 -6.03
CA GLU A 29 0.46 -13.43 -6.20
C GLU A 29 -0.81 -14.14 -5.71
N GLY A 30 -1.71 -13.44 -5.01
CA GLY A 30 -2.87 -14.03 -4.35
C GLY A 30 -2.68 -14.24 -2.85
N LEU A 31 -3.50 -15.14 -2.31
CA LEU A 31 -3.53 -15.52 -0.90
C LEU A 31 -2.87 -16.89 -0.70
N GLY A 32 -2.46 -17.19 0.54
CA GLY A 32 -1.83 -18.46 0.91
C GLY A 32 -0.31 -18.41 0.88
N LYS A 33 0.33 -19.51 0.46
CA LYS A 33 1.79 -19.60 0.36
C LYS A 33 2.28 -18.90 -0.90
N VAL A 34 2.91 -17.75 -0.71
CA VAL A 34 3.35 -16.85 -1.79
C VAL A 34 4.75 -16.32 -1.50
N LEU A 35 5.49 -15.93 -2.55
CA LEU A 35 6.85 -15.43 -2.45
C LEU A 35 6.95 -14.17 -1.60
N ARG A 36 5.97 -13.27 -1.69
CA ARG A 36 5.91 -12.07 -0.85
C ARG A 36 5.88 -12.38 0.64
N MET A 37 5.50 -13.59 1.05
CA MET A 37 5.53 -14.09 2.44
C MET A 37 6.72 -15.03 2.72
N GLY A 38 7.72 -15.05 1.84
CA GLY A 38 8.93 -15.85 2.00
C GLY A 38 8.78 -17.33 1.63
N ALA A 39 7.68 -17.75 1.01
CA ALA A 39 7.53 -19.12 0.51
C ALA A 39 8.22 -19.28 -0.85
N PHE A 40 8.99 -20.35 -1.06
CA PHE A 40 9.71 -20.58 -2.33
C PHE A 40 9.74 -22.08 -2.72
N GLY A 41 8.81 -22.87 -2.19
CA GLY A 41 8.66 -24.29 -2.55
C GLY A 41 8.15 -24.49 -3.98
N PRO A 42 8.14 -25.74 -4.49
CA PRO A 42 7.74 -26.05 -5.87
C PRO A 42 6.38 -25.46 -6.28
N GLU A 43 5.37 -25.52 -5.40
CA GLU A 43 4.04 -24.95 -5.64
C GLU A 43 4.06 -23.42 -5.89
N VAL A 44 4.96 -22.69 -5.21
CA VAL A 44 5.12 -21.24 -5.40
C VAL A 44 5.83 -20.95 -6.71
N ILE A 45 6.86 -21.73 -7.05
CA ILE A 45 7.59 -21.57 -8.31
C ILE A 45 6.69 -21.90 -9.51
N GLU A 46 5.90 -22.97 -9.42
CA GLU A 46 4.88 -23.31 -10.42
C GLU A 46 3.84 -22.20 -10.58
N HIS A 47 3.38 -21.61 -9.48
CA HIS A 47 2.46 -20.48 -9.52
C HIS A 47 3.09 -19.23 -10.16
N LEU A 48 4.33 -18.89 -9.83
CA LEU A 48 5.05 -17.78 -10.46
C LEU A 48 5.26 -18.02 -11.97
N LYS A 49 5.53 -19.27 -12.37
CA LYS A 49 5.63 -19.66 -13.79
C LYS A 49 4.28 -19.59 -14.51
N TRP A 50 3.20 -19.94 -13.82
CA TRP A 50 1.85 -19.72 -14.32
C TRP A 50 1.55 -18.22 -14.48
N MET A 51 1.92 -17.39 -13.50
CA MET A 51 1.76 -15.95 -13.59
C MET A 51 2.53 -15.38 -14.79
N GLU A 52 3.77 -15.83 -15.00
CA GLU A 52 4.61 -15.44 -16.16
C GLU A 52 4.02 -15.90 -17.50
N GLY A 53 3.53 -17.14 -17.60
CA GLY A 53 3.09 -17.75 -18.86
C GLY A 53 1.62 -17.53 -19.22
N THR A 54 0.78 -17.17 -18.24
CA THR A 54 -0.68 -17.08 -18.40
C THR A 54 -1.22 -15.75 -17.90
N LEU A 55 -1.06 -15.40 -16.62
CA LEU A 55 -1.64 -14.18 -16.04
C LEU A 55 -1.11 -12.92 -16.72
N TYR A 56 0.23 -12.81 -16.81
CA TYR A 56 0.89 -11.63 -17.32
C TYR A 56 0.60 -11.38 -18.79
N PRO A 57 0.74 -12.35 -19.72
CA PRO A 57 0.45 -12.10 -21.13
C PRO A 57 -0.99 -11.64 -21.40
N VAL A 58 -1.97 -12.19 -20.64
CA VAL A 58 -3.37 -11.77 -20.75
C VAL A 58 -3.56 -10.33 -20.26
N LEU A 59 -3.02 -10.00 -19.08
CA LEU A 59 -3.12 -8.63 -18.54
C LEU A 59 -2.34 -7.62 -19.38
N LYS A 60 -1.15 -7.98 -19.88
CA LYS A 60 -0.34 -7.14 -20.77
C LYS A 60 -1.12 -6.78 -22.02
N GLY A 61 -1.68 -7.78 -22.71
CA GLY A 61 -2.48 -7.56 -23.92
C GLY A 61 -3.67 -6.65 -23.65
N ALA A 62 -4.38 -6.88 -22.54
CA ALA A 62 -5.52 -6.06 -22.15
C ALA A 62 -5.14 -4.61 -21.82
N ILE A 63 -4.03 -4.39 -21.11
CA ILE A 63 -3.55 -3.05 -20.75
C ILE A 63 -3.06 -2.30 -22.00
N GLU A 64 -2.25 -2.94 -22.84
CA GLU A 64 -1.76 -2.34 -24.10
C GLU A 64 -2.94 -1.94 -25.00
N HIS A 65 -3.97 -2.79 -25.08
CA HIS A 65 -5.18 -2.52 -25.81
C HIS A 65 -6.00 -1.36 -25.22
N ALA A 66 -6.15 -1.31 -23.89
CA ALA A 66 -6.82 -0.21 -23.20
C ALA A 66 -6.11 1.14 -23.46
N VAL A 67 -4.78 1.16 -23.31
CA VAL A 67 -3.95 2.36 -23.57
C VAL A 67 -4.07 2.81 -25.03
N ALA A 68 -4.04 1.89 -25.99
CA ALA A 68 -4.17 2.23 -27.41
C ALA A 68 -5.53 2.89 -27.75
N ARG A 69 -6.55 2.70 -26.91
CA ARG A 69 -7.89 3.26 -27.06
C ARG A 69 -8.16 4.49 -26.20
N GLY A 70 -7.21 4.87 -25.33
CA GLY A 70 -7.44 5.91 -24.32
C GLY A 70 -8.43 5.49 -23.24
N GLU A 71 -8.53 4.19 -22.98
CA GLU A 71 -9.46 3.54 -22.03
C GLU A 71 -8.68 2.89 -20.87
N GLU A 72 -7.40 3.24 -20.68
CA GLU A 72 -6.60 2.73 -19.57
C GLU A 72 -7.19 3.06 -18.19
N PRO A 73 -7.01 2.17 -17.19
CA PRO A 73 -7.45 2.42 -15.82
C PRO A 73 -6.90 3.72 -15.21
N ASP A 74 -7.78 4.65 -14.84
CA ASP A 74 -7.44 5.75 -13.94
C ASP A 74 -7.36 5.23 -12.50
N VAL A 75 -6.17 4.82 -12.10
CA VAL A 75 -5.92 4.23 -10.77
C VAL A 75 -6.24 5.22 -9.65
N LYS A 76 -5.97 6.52 -9.83
CA LYS A 76 -6.24 7.54 -8.79
C LYS A 76 -7.75 7.70 -8.57
N ASN A 77 -8.54 7.72 -9.64
CA ASN A 77 -10.00 7.74 -9.54
C ASN A 77 -10.56 6.43 -8.95
N MET A 78 -9.98 5.27 -9.29
CA MET A 78 -10.38 3.99 -8.68
C MET A 78 -10.13 3.96 -7.17
N ILE A 79 -9.01 4.52 -6.69
CA ILE A 79 -8.73 4.68 -5.26
C ILE A 79 -9.83 5.52 -4.60
N ALA A 80 -10.17 6.68 -5.19
CA ALA A 80 -11.23 7.55 -4.66
C ALA A 80 -12.59 6.84 -4.56
N GLN A 81 -12.98 6.10 -5.61
CA GLN A 81 -14.22 5.31 -5.61
C GLN A 81 -14.19 4.18 -4.59
N ALA A 82 -13.05 3.49 -4.45
CA ALA A 82 -12.91 2.37 -3.52
C ALA A 82 -13.07 2.82 -2.06
N LEU A 83 -12.55 4.00 -1.70
CA LEU A 83 -12.79 4.62 -0.38
C LEU A 83 -14.29 4.81 -0.11
N HIS A 84 -15.06 5.20 -1.12
CA HIS A 84 -16.52 5.35 -0.99
C HIS A 84 -17.27 4.03 -0.98
N MET A 85 -16.60 2.93 -1.33
CA MET A 85 -17.12 1.56 -1.32
C MET A 85 -16.59 0.74 -0.13
N GLY A 86 -16.04 1.43 0.86
CA GLY A 86 -15.67 0.88 2.14
C GLY A 86 -14.25 0.31 2.21
N ASP A 87 -13.42 0.47 1.19
CA ASP A 87 -12.01 0.09 1.25
C ASP A 87 -11.20 1.16 1.98
N GLU A 88 -10.11 0.75 2.63
CA GLU A 88 -9.07 1.68 3.11
C GLU A 88 -7.80 1.60 2.24
N LEU A 89 -7.68 0.55 1.40
CA LEU A 89 -6.66 0.34 0.38
C LEU A 89 -5.28 -0.11 0.87
N HIS A 90 -5.15 -0.55 2.12
CA HIS A 90 -3.99 -1.31 2.58
C HIS A 90 -4.35 -2.79 2.81
N ASN A 91 -5.26 -3.09 3.74
CA ASN A 91 -5.72 -4.46 4.01
C ASN A 91 -6.98 -4.83 3.22
N ARG A 92 -7.96 -3.92 3.12
CA ARG A 92 -9.21 -4.08 2.38
C ARG A 92 -9.11 -3.40 1.01
N ASN A 93 -9.09 -4.22 -0.03
CA ASN A 93 -8.96 -3.80 -1.43
C ASN A 93 -10.05 -4.40 -2.32
N LYS A 94 -11.18 -4.83 -1.73
CA LYS A 94 -12.21 -5.61 -2.43
C LYS A 94 -12.92 -4.78 -3.49
N ALA A 95 -13.26 -3.53 -3.15
CA ALA A 95 -13.87 -2.61 -4.10
C ALA A 95 -12.87 -2.22 -5.20
N GLY A 96 -11.64 -1.88 -4.83
CA GLY A 96 -10.57 -1.55 -5.78
C GLY A 96 -10.31 -2.68 -6.78
N SER A 97 -10.20 -3.92 -6.29
CA SER A 97 -9.98 -5.11 -7.13
C SER A 97 -11.16 -5.37 -8.07
N SER A 98 -12.39 -5.14 -7.60
CA SER A 98 -13.61 -5.25 -8.42
C SER A 98 -13.68 -4.16 -9.50
N LEU A 99 -13.32 -2.91 -9.17
CA LEU A 99 -13.28 -1.79 -10.10
C LEU A 99 -12.24 -2.00 -11.20
N PHE A 100 -11.04 -2.48 -10.82
CA PHE A 100 -9.99 -2.83 -11.77
C PHE A 100 -10.42 -3.95 -12.71
N LEU A 101 -10.96 -5.05 -12.17
CA LEU A 101 -11.46 -6.16 -12.97
C LEU A 101 -12.54 -5.69 -13.95
N ARG A 102 -13.49 -4.87 -13.50
CA ARG A 102 -14.55 -4.31 -14.35
C ARG A 102 -13.99 -3.47 -15.50
N ALA A 103 -12.94 -2.69 -15.26
CA ALA A 103 -12.31 -1.85 -16.28
C ALA A 103 -11.53 -2.68 -17.31
N ILE A 104 -10.79 -3.71 -16.87
CA ILE A 104 -9.87 -4.44 -17.74
C ILE A 104 -10.49 -5.67 -18.41
N ALA A 105 -11.58 -6.22 -17.88
CA ALA A 105 -12.21 -7.44 -18.41
C ALA A 105 -12.65 -7.35 -19.88
N PRO A 106 -13.28 -6.27 -20.37
CA PRO A 106 -13.60 -6.14 -21.79
C PRO A 106 -12.36 -6.26 -22.68
N HIS A 107 -11.26 -5.61 -22.28
CA HIS A 107 -10.00 -5.68 -23.01
C HIS A 107 -9.35 -7.06 -22.97
N MET A 108 -9.47 -7.79 -21.86
CA MET A 108 -9.03 -9.19 -21.80
C MET A 108 -9.83 -10.07 -22.76
N VAL A 109 -11.15 -9.88 -22.86
CA VAL A 109 -12.01 -10.62 -23.80
C VAL A 109 -11.65 -10.32 -25.26
N GLU A 110 -11.34 -9.06 -25.58
CA GLU A 110 -11.03 -8.66 -26.94
C GLU A 110 -9.63 -9.12 -27.40
N THR A 111 -8.67 -9.22 -26.47
CA THR A 111 -7.27 -9.53 -26.78
C THR A 111 -6.89 -10.99 -26.59
N CYS A 112 -7.46 -11.69 -25.60
CA CYS A 112 -7.16 -13.09 -25.33
C CYS A 112 -8.02 -14.02 -26.19
N LYS A 113 -7.39 -14.70 -27.16
CA LYS A 113 -8.09 -15.66 -28.05
C LYS A 113 -8.23 -17.07 -27.46
N ASP A 114 -7.53 -17.35 -26.38
CA ASP A 114 -7.61 -18.61 -25.65
C ASP A 114 -8.62 -18.47 -24.50
N SER A 115 -9.82 -19.00 -24.70
CA SER A 115 -10.91 -18.91 -23.72
C SER A 115 -10.60 -19.64 -22.41
N ALA A 116 -9.78 -20.69 -22.44
CA ALA A 116 -9.39 -21.43 -21.25
C ALA A 116 -8.45 -20.59 -20.37
N LYS A 117 -7.43 -19.97 -20.98
CA LYS A 117 -6.52 -19.03 -20.28
C LYS A 117 -7.26 -17.82 -19.75
N LEU A 118 -8.14 -17.22 -20.56
CA LEU A 118 -8.94 -16.07 -20.14
C LEU A 118 -9.78 -16.41 -18.89
N ALA A 119 -10.48 -17.55 -18.93
CA ALA A 119 -11.31 -17.97 -17.81
C ALA A 119 -10.48 -18.27 -16.54
N GLU A 120 -9.25 -18.75 -16.70
CA GLU A 120 -8.32 -18.98 -15.59
C GLU A 120 -7.88 -17.66 -14.94
N VAL A 121 -7.49 -16.67 -15.73
CA VAL A 121 -7.11 -15.34 -15.25
C VAL A 121 -8.28 -14.64 -14.56
N LEU A 122 -9.48 -14.67 -15.14
CA LEU A 122 -10.68 -14.10 -14.53
C LEU A 122 -10.98 -14.74 -13.16
N ARG A 123 -10.89 -16.07 -13.05
CA ARG A 123 -11.08 -16.79 -11.77
C ARG A 123 -10.00 -16.46 -10.74
N PHE A 124 -8.76 -16.22 -11.17
CA PHE A 124 -7.70 -15.81 -10.26
C PHE A 124 -7.96 -14.42 -9.70
N LEU A 125 -8.32 -13.45 -10.55
CA LEU A 125 -8.63 -12.09 -10.14
C LEU A 125 -9.86 -12.03 -9.22
N ASP A 126 -10.92 -12.77 -9.55
CA ASP A 126 -12.14 -12.90 -8.73
C ASP A 126 -11.86 -13.41 -7.31
N LYS A 127 -10.95 -14.37 -7.17
CA LYS A 127 -10.56 -14.92 -5.86
C LYS A 127 -9.55 -14.06 -5.09
N THR A 128 -9.00 -13.02 -5.72
CA THR A 128 -7.94 -12.19 -5.15
C THR A 128 -8.47 -10.79 -4.83
N ASP A 129 -9.22 -10.70 -3.72
CA ASP A 129 -9.75 -9.42 -3.20
C ASP A 129 -8.65 -8.39 -2.87
N HIS A 130 -7.38 -8.80 -2.87
CA HIS A 130 -6.21 -7.98 -2.53
C HIS A 130 -5.39 -7.56 -3.77
N PHE A 131 -5.85 -7.86 -5.00
CA PHE A 131 -5.06 -7.65 -6.22
C PHE A 131 -4.72 -6.17 -6.45
N PHE A 132 -5.67 -5.27 -6.14
CA PHE A 132 -5.53 -3.85 -6.39
C PHE A 132 -4.52 -3.13 -5.49
N LEU A 133 -4.13 -3.71 -4.34
CA LEU A 133 -3.15 -3.09 -3.43
C LEU A 133 -1.88 -2.70 -4.18
N ASN A 134 -1.33 -3.60 -5.00
CA ASN A 134 -0.09 -3.36 -5.72
C ASN A 134 -0.21 -2.13 -6.63
N LEU A 135 -1.29 -2.04 -7.42
CA LEU A 135 -1.56 -0.90 -8.29
C LEU A 135 -1.72 0.41 -7.48
N ALA A 136 -2.44 0.34 -6.36
CA ALA A 136 -2.63 1.48 -5.47
C ALA A 136 -1.31 1.96 -4.83
N MET A 137 -0.43 1.03 -4.43
CA MET A 137 0.92 1.34 -3.93
C MET A 137 1.76 2.06 -4.99
N ALA A 138 1.76 1.58 -6.23
CA ALA A 138 2.45 2.25 -7.32
C ALA A 138 1.89 3.67 -7.58
N ALA A 139 0.56 3.83 -7.56
CA ALA A 139 -0.06 5.15 -7.69
C ALA A 139 0.29 6.08 -6.52
N GLY A 140 0.33 5.57 -5.29
CA GLY A 140 0.79 6.31 -4.11
C GLY A 140 2.25 6.74 -4.26
N LYS A 141 3.15 5.82 -4.64
CA LYS A 141 4.56 6.13 -4.90
C LYS A 141 4.74 7.18 -5.99
N ALA A 142 4.08 7.02 -7.14
CA ALA A 142 4.18 7.99 -8.24
C ALA A 142 3.67 9.39 -7.86
N SER A 143 2.69 9.47 -6.96
CA SER A 143 2.14 10.73 -6.47
C SER A 143 3.05 11.38 -5.43
N LEU A 144 3.62 10.59 -4.51
CA LEU A 144 4.53 11.08 -3.48
C LEU A 144 5.90 11.47 -4.04
N ASP A 145 6.37 10.80 -5.10
CA ASP A 145 7.59 11.17 -5.81
C ASP A 145 7.49 12.58 -6.43
N ALA A 146 6.29 12.97 -6.88
CA ALA A 146 6.06 14.33 -7.37
C ALA A 146 6.07 15.40 -6.26
N ALA A 147 5.97 14.96 -4.99
CA ALA A 147 6.06 15.82 -3.81
C ALA A 147 7.45 15.76 -3.13
N ALA A 148 8.40 14.98 -3.66
CA ALA A 148 9.76 14.88 -3.15
C ALA A 148 10.67 16.00 -3.69
N GLY A 149 11.72 16.33 -2.93
CA GLY A 149 12.72 17.32 -3.33
C GLY A 149 12.25 18.77 -3.23
N VAL A 150 11.17 19.05 -2.50
CA VAL A 150 10.69 20.41 -2.25
C VAL A 150 11.53 21.01 -1.12
N GLU A 151 12.33 22.02 -1.44
CA GLU A 151 13.18 22.73 -0.48
C GLU A 151 12.34 23.28 0.69
N GLY A 152 12.83 23.08 1.91
CA GLY A 152 12.16 23.51 3.13
C GLY A 152 10.86 22.75 3.48
N SER A 153 10.54 21.64 2.81
CA SER A 153 9.37 20.81 3.15
C SER A 153 9.72 19.72 4.15
N SER A 154 9.07 19.72 5.33
CA SER A 154 9.17 18.69 6.37
C SER A 154 8.26 17.48 6.11
N MET A 155 7.59 17.43 4.95
CA MET A 155 6.69 16.33 4.61
C MET A 155 7.47 15.03 4.36
N ALA A 156 7.08 13.95 5.05
CA ALA A 156 7.52 12.60 4.73
C ALA A 156 6.92 12.16 3.39
N THR A 157 7.78 11.69 2.48
CA THR A 157 7.39 11.23 1.13
C THR A 157 7.50 9.73 0.97
N VAL A 158 8.22 9.06 1.86
CA VAL A 158 8.32 7.60 1.90
C VAL A 158 8.30 7.15 3.36
N MET A 159 7.48 6.13 3.63
CA MET A 159 7.65 5.22 4.76
C MET A 159 7.77 3.80 4.20
N ALA A 160 8.76 3.05 4.68
CA ALA A 160 9.00 1.67 4.28
C ALA A 160 9.61 0.88 5.43
N ARG A 161 9.52 -0.45 5.35
CA ARG A 161 10.06 -1.34 6.37
C ARG A 161 10.47 -2.66 5.74
N ASN A 162 11.48 -3.32 6.27
CA ASN A 162 12.09 -4.51 5.64
C ASN A 162 12.11 -5.75 6.55
N GLY A 163 11.37 -5.72 7.67
CA GLY A 163 11.36 -6.80 8.66
C GLY A 163 12.47 -6.69 9.72
N THR A 164 13.39 -5.75 9.58
CA THR A 164 14.41 -5.43 10.60
C THR A 164 14.37 -3.95 10.97
N GLU A 165 14.35 -3.07 9.97
CA GLU A 165 14.31 -1.63 10.10
C GLU A 165 13.03 -1.03 9.52
N PHE A 166 12.56 0.03 10.17
CA PHE A 166 11.65 1.02 9.62
C PHE A 166 12.49 2.20 9.13
N GLY A 167 12.10 2.77 7.99
CA GLY A 167 12.76 3.94 7.42
C GLY A 167 11.78 4.92 6.79
N LEU A 168 12.17 6.20 6.81
CA LEU A 168 11.45 7.26 6.12
C LEU A 168 12.38 8.22 5.38
N GLN A 169 11.83 8.90 4.36
CA GLN A 169 12.46 10.00 3.64
C GLN A 169 11.59 11.25 3.74
N VAL A 170 12.23 12.42 3.78
CA VAL A 170 11.58 13.74 3.93
C VAL A 170 11.89 14.59 2.72
N SER A 171 10.87 15.25 2.16
CA SER A 171 10.96 15.98 0.89
C SER A 171 12.13 16.97 0.84
N GLY A 172 12.28 17.82 1.85
CA GLY A 172 13.35 18.81 1.94
C GLY A 172 14.75 18.23 2.26
N LEU A 173 14.85 16.94 2.57
CA LEU A 173 16.12 16.28 2.93
C LEU A 173 16.65 15.34 1.83
N GLY A 174 15.99 15.32 0.66
CA GLY A 174 16.39 14.51 -0.49
C GLY A 174 16.26 13.01 -0.21
N ASP A 175 17.19 12.22 -0.75
CA ASP A 175 17.11 10.75 -0.71
C ASP A 175 17.64 10.12 0.59
N ARG A 176 17.97 10.94 1.60
CA ARG A 176 18.51 10.44 2.87
C ARG A 176 17.46 9.62 3.61
N TRP A 177 17.83 8.40 4.00
CA TRP A 177 17.03 7.54 4.87
C TRP A 177 17.30 7.83 6.34
N PHE A 178 16.22 7.90 7.11
CA PHE A 178 16.24 7.91 8.57
C PHE A 178 15.65 6.61 9.06
N THR A 179 16.45 5.77 9.72
CA THR A 179 16.04 4.42 10.11
C THR A 179 16.07 4.21 11.62
N CYS A 180 15.27 3.25 12.07
CA CYS A 180 15.30 2.65 13.40
C CYS A 180 14.79 1.22 13.31
N GLN A 181 14.76 0.49 14.43
CA GLN A 181 14.21 -0.86 14.45
C GLN A 181 12.72 -0.86 14.06
N ALA A 182 12.31 -1.75 13.17
CA ALA A 182 10.92 -1.92 12.76
C ALA A 182 10.05 -2.32 13.96
N ALA A 183 8.80 -1.82 14.01
CA ALA A 183 7.86 -2.18 15.06
C ALA A 183 7.57 -3.70 15.05
N LEU A 184 7.30 -4.27 16.23
CA LEU A 184 6.71 -5.60 16.33
C LEU A 184 5.18 -5.43 16.36
N PRO A 185 4.43 -5.85 15.32
CA PRO A 185 2.99 -5.62 15.27
C PRO A 185 2.25 -6.30 16.43
N GLU A 186 1.40 -5.54 17.13
CA GLU A 186 0.51 -6.06 18.18
C GLU A 186 -0.90 -6.17 17.61
N VAL A 187 -1.12 -7.26 16.88
CA VAL A 187 -2.28 -7.43 16.01
C VAL A 187 -3.22 -8.54 16.47
N LEU A 188 -4.42 -8.59 15.87
CA LEU A 188 -5.30 -9.74 16.03
C LEU A 188 -4.67 -10.95 15.31
N LEU A 189 -4.25 -11.93 16.08
CA LEU A 189 -3.63 -13.17 15.57
C LEU A 189 -4.69 -14.17 15.12
N PHE A 190 -4.39 -14.89 14.05
CA PHE A 190 -5.21 -15.99 13.57
C PHE A 190 -5.13 -17.21 14.51
N PRO A 191 -6.15 -18.07 14.55
CA PRO A 191 -6.14 -19.26 15.39
C PRO A 191 -4.90 -20.13 15.16
N GLY A 192 -4.20 -20.47 16.24
CA GLY A 192 -3.00 -21.31 16.20
C GLY A 192 -1.66 -20.56 16.21
N PHE A 193 -1.67 -19.22 16.09
CA PHE A 193 -0.46 -18.40 16.21
C PHE A 193 -0.39 -17.63 17.53
N THR A 194 0.83 -17.27 17.90
CA THR A 194 1.18 -16.51 19.09
C THR A 194 2.03 -15.29 18.73
N ARG A 195 2.23 -14.38 19.69
CA ARG A 195 3.10 -13.22 19.50
C ARG A 195 4.54 -13.62 19.18
N GLU A 196 5.00 -14.78 19.64
CA GLU A 196 6.36 -15.27 19.37
C GLU A 196 6.56 -15.66 17.91
N ASP A 197 5.49 -15.93 17.17
CA ASP A 197 5.52 -16.30 15.75
C ASP A 197 5.63 -15.08 14.83
N THR A 198 5.39 -13.88 15.37
CA THR A 198 5.24 -12.65 14.59
C THR A 198 6.59 -12.05 14.20
N ASN A 199 6.77 -11.77 12.91
CA ASN A 199 7.89 -10.99 12.41
C ASN A 199 7.70 -9.50 12.71
N ARG A 200 8.79 -8.75 12.79
CA ARG A 200 8.70 -7.29 12.75
C ARG A 200 8.13 -6.82 11.40
N ASP A 201 7.57 -5.62 11.41
CA ASP A 201 6.81 -5.10 10.28
C ASP A 201 7.65 -5.08 8.98
N ILE A 202 7.06 -5.53 7.86
CA ILE A 202 7.79 -5.77 6.58
C ILE A 202 7.03 -5.40 5.29
N GLY A 203 7.63 -4.56 4.45
CA GLY A 203 7.19 -4.13 3.13
C GLY A 203 7.14 -2.64 2.83
N ASP A 204 6.83 -2.34 1.58
CA ASP A 204 6.68 -0.97 1.11
C ASP A 204 5.23 -0.47 1.19
N SER A 205 4.27 -1.29 1.60
CA SER A 205 2.85 -0.89 1.62
C SER A 205 2.52 0.22 2.63
N ALA A 206 3.48 0.60 3.50
CA ALA A 206 3.41 1.83 4.30
C ALA A 206 3.36 3.12 3.44
N ILE A 207 3.67 3.00 2.14
CA ILE A 207 3.42 4.05 1.16
C ILE A 207 1.93 4.43 1.07
N MET A 208 1.01 3.52 1.42
CA MET A 208 -0.42 3.78 1.42
C MET A 208 -0.80 4.81 2.49
N GLU A 209 -0.29 4.65 3.71
CA GLU A 209 -0.44 5.63 4.79
C GLU A 209 0.30 6.92 4.50
N THR A 210 1.49 6.83 3.92
CA THR A 210 2.23 8.02 3.48
C THR A 210 1.42 8.83 2.46
N TYR A 211 0.65 8.14 1.62
CA TYR A 211 -0.23 8.74 0.61
C TYR A 211 -1.56 9.25 1.18
N GLY A 212 -1.83 9.03 2.47
CA GLY A 212 -3.05 9.46 3.14
C GLY A 212 -4.23 8.50 2.98
N VAL A 213 -3.98 7.23 2.68
CA VAL A 213 -4.99 6.15 2.72
C VAL A 213 -4.53 5.06 3.71
N GLY A 214 -5.06 3.85 3.64
CA GLY A 214 -4.71 2.79 4.59
C GLY A 214 -5.22 3.10 6.00
N GLY A 215 -4.33 2.95 6.99
CA GLY A 215 -4.54 3.38 8.38
C GLY A 215 -5.12 4.80 8.54
N PHE A 216 -4.76 5.72 7.63
CA PHE A 216 -5.19 7.12 7.65
C PHE A 216 -6.65 7.28 7.20
N ALA A 217 -7.17 6.35 6.42
CA ALA A 217 -8.54 6.33 5.91
C ALA A 217 -9.41 5.22 6.52
N LEU A 218 -9.05 4.66 7.67
CA LEU A 218 -9.81 3.61 8.35
C LEU A 218 -11.28 3.96 8.59
N ALA A 219 -11.60 5.23 8.82
CA ALA A 219 -12.98 5.70 8.94
C ALA A 219 -13.85 5.41 7.68
N ALA A 220 -13.22 5.22 6.52
CA ALA A 220 -13.90 4.81 5.30
C ALA A 220 -14.28 3.31 5.30
N ALA A 221 -13.57 2.49 6.09
CA ALA A 221 -13.65 1.02 6.02
C ALA A 221 -14.15 0.37 7.32
N PRO A 222 -15.34 0.69 7.85
CA PRO A 222 -15.77 0.22 9.17
C PRO A 222 -15.85 -1.31 9.31
N ALA A 223 -16.00 -2.06 8.20
CA ALA A 223 -16.04 -3.51 8.21
C ALA A 223 -14.67 -4.16 8.51
N ILE A 224 -13.56 -3.45 8.28
CA ILE A 224 -12.21 -4.01 8.41
C ILE A 224 -11.86 -4.37 9.85
N VAL A 225 -12.49 -3.73 10.83
CA VAL A 225 -12.27 -3.96 12.28
C VAL A 225 -12.57 -5.41 12.71
N GLN A 226 -13.39 -6.15 11.95
CA GLN A 226 -13.60 -7.58 12.19
C GLN A 226 -12.37 -8.43 11.86
N PHE A 227 -11.51 -7.93 10.97
CA PHE A 227 -10.27 -8.58 10.55
C PHE A 227 -9.05 -8.04 11.32
N ILE A 228 -9.04 -6.74 11.64
CA ILE A 228 -7.86 -6.06 12.22
C ILE A 228 -8.00 -5.80 13.73
N GLY A 229 -9.15 -6.12 14.31
CA GLY A 229 -9.49 -5.83 15.70
C GLY A 229 -10.01 -4.40 15.92
N GLY A 230 -10.51 -4.14 17.13
CA GLY A 230 -11.08 -2.86 17.52
C GLY A 230 -12.55 -2.68 17.12
N THR A 231 -13.00 -1.43 17.11
CA THR A 231 -14.38 -1.04 16.80
C THR A 231 -14.44 0.00 15.68
N PRO A 232 -15.59 0.19 14.99
CA PRO A 232 -15.73 1.26 14.01
C PRO A 232 -15.45 2.66 14.58
N LYS A 233 -15.67 2.86 15.89
CA LYS A 233 -15.31 4.10 16.57
C LYS A 233 -13.80 4.28 16.66
N ASP A 234 -13.05 3.22 16.93
CA ASP A 234 -11.58 3.27 16.96
C ASP A 234 -11.02 3.62 15.58
N ALA A 235 -11.58 3.05 14.51
CA ALA A 235 -11.24 3.41 13.13
C ALA A 235 -11.44 4.92 12.84
N VAL A 236 -12.54 5.51 13.32
CA VAL A 236 -12.76 6.96 13.24
C VAL A 236 -11.72 7.72 14.06
N ASN A 237 -11.45 7.29 15.28
CA ASN A 237 -10.47 7.96 16.15
C ASN A 237 -9.07 7.97 15.55
N TYR A 238 -8.63 6.86 14.93
CA TYR A 238 -7.35 6.78 14.25
C TYR A 238 -7.26 7.77 13.08
N THR A 239 -8.25 7.80 12.19
CA THR A 239 -8.30 8.81 11.11
C THR A 239 -8.28 10.23 11.68
N MET A 240 -9.01 10.48 12.77
CA MET A 240 -9.05 11.81 13.39
C MET A 240 -7.69 12.23 13.97
N GLU A 241 -7.00 11.32 14.64
CA GLU A 241 -5.66 11.53 15.18
C GLU A 241 -4.63 11.85 14.08
N MET A 242 -4.75 11.23 12.90
CA MET A 242 -3.83 11.49 11.79
C MET A 242 -3.95 12.90 11.19
N TYR A 243 -5.06 13.62 11.40
CA TYR A 243 -5.14 15.05 11.03
C TYR A 243 -4.19 15.92 11.85
N GLU A 244 -3.85 15.52 13.08
CA GLU A 244 -2.97 16.31 13.95
C GLU A 244 -1.51 16.33 13.45
N ILE A 245 -1.11 15.29 12.72
CA ILE A 245 0.27 15.14 12.21
C ILE A 245 0.41 15.36 10.70
N THR A 246 -0.66 15.76 10.04
CA THR A 246 -0.65 15.99 8.58
C THR A 246 -0.77 17.48 8.22
N THR A 247 -0.32 17.81 7.02
CA THR A 247 -0.32 19.20 6.50
C THR A 247 -1.71 19.65 6.04
N GLY A 248 -2.58 18.73 5.62
CA GLY A 248 -3.93 19.07 5.20
C GLY A 248 -4.81 17.86 4.82
N GLU A 249 -5.94 18.16 4.21
CA GLU A 249 -6.91 17.17 3.72
C GLU A 249 -6.77 16.97 2.20
N ASN A 250 -6.90 15.73 1.74
CA ASN A 250 -6.85 15.40 0.31
C ASN A 250 -8.13 15.88 -0.41
N SER A 251 -7.98 16.59 -1.53
CA SER A 251 -9.14 17.07 -2.30
C SER A 251 -9.81 15.99 -3.16
N MET A 252 -9.15 14.85 -3.41
CA MET A 252 -9.65 13.77 -4.26
C MET A 252 -10.10 12.56 -3.44
N PHE A 253 -9.48 12.32 -2.28
CA PHE A 253 -9.78 11.18 -1.42
C PHE A 253 -10.60 11.68 -0.26
N SER A 254 -11.91 11.40 -0.28
CA SER A 254 -12.82 11.84 0.77
C SER A 254 -13.47 10.66 1.47
N ILE A 255 -13.84 10.85 2.73
CA ILE A 255 -14.44 9.82 3.58
C ILE A 255 -15.93 10.14 3.78
N PRO A 256 -16.86 9.40 3.16
CA PRO A 256 -18.30 9.71 3.25
C PRO A 256 -18.83 9.76 4.69
N ALA A 257 -18.37 8.85 5.55
CA ALA A 257 -18.78 8.78 6.96
C ALA A 257 -18.37 10.01 7.79
N LEU A 258 -17.38 10.78 7.32
CA LEU A 258 -16.93 12.02 7.94
C LEU A 258 -17.43 13.24 7.16
N ASN A 259 -18.63 13.14 6.56
CA ASN A 259 -19.22 14.19 5.73
C ASN A 259 -18.31 14.63 4.57
N PHE A 260 -17.67 13.65 3.92
CA PHE A 260 -16.76 13.86 2.79
C PHE A 260 -15.55 14.75 3.09
N ARG A 261 -15.10 14.83 4.35
CA ARG A 261 -13.76 15.35 4.66
C ARG A 261 -12.69 14.59 3.88
N GLY A 262 -11.67 15.31 3.44
CA GLY A 262 -10.56 14.75 2.69
C GLY A 262 -9.65 13.94 3.61
N THR A 263 -9.05 12.85 3.14
CA THR A 263 -8.17 12.03 4.00
C THR A 263 -6.97 12.84 4.48
N PRO A 264 -6.47 12.59 5.72
CA PRO A 264 -5.30 13.29 6.24
C PRO A 264 -4.08 13.00 5.35
N THR A 265 -3.41 14.04 4.85
CA THR A 265 -2.37 13.91 3.80
C THR A 265 -1.16 14.78 4.09
N GLY A 266 0.02 14.24 3.76
CA GLY A 266 1.31 14.91 3.95
C GLY A 266 1.72 14.90 5.40
N ILE A 267 2.31 13.79 5.86
CA ILE A 267 2.80 13.62 7.23
C ILE A 267 3.93 14.61 7.45
N ASP A 268 3.78 15.50 8.43
CA ASP A 268 4.80 16.48 8.81
C ASP A 268 5.65 15.90 9.95
N VAL A 269 6.94 15.67 9.69
CA VAL A 269 7.82 15.06 10.70
C VAL A 269 8.00 15.93 11.93
N LEU A 270 7.84 17.25 11.81
CA LEU A 270 7.91 18.18 12.95
C LEU A 270 6.68 18.02 13.84
N LYS A 271 5.47 17.96 13.26
CA LYS A 271 4.23 17.73 14.02
C LYS A 271 4.23 16.37 14.71
N VAL A 272 4.78 15.33 14.08
CA VAL A 272 4.92 14.00 14.70
C VAL A 272 5.73 14.09 16.00
N VAL A 273 6.87 14.79 15.96
CA VAL A 273 7.74 14.96 17.14
C VAL A 273 7.11 15.89 18.18
N GLU A 274 6.50 17.00 17.75
CA GLU A 274 5.85 17.99 18.63
C GLU A 274 4.66 17.40 19.40
N THR A 275 3.78 16.69 18.71
CA THR A 275 2.55 16.13 19.30
C THR A 275 2.79 14.82 20.04
N GLY A 276 3.89 14.11 19.72
CA GLY A 276 4.14 12.76 20.19
C GLY A 276 3.28 11.68 19.51
N ILE A 277 2.46 12.05 18.53
CA ILE A 277 1.59 11.14 17.78
C ILE A 277 2.40 10.54 16.63
N THR A 278 2.48 9.21 16.54
CA THR A 278 3.12 8.53 15.42
C THR A 278 2.10 7.98 14.41
N PRO A 279 2.47 7.91 13.11
CA PRO A 279 1.61 7.33 12.09
C PRO A 279 1.11 5.92 12.45
N VAL A 280 -0.18 5.68 12.21
CA VAL A 280 -0.81 4.36 12.33
C VAL A 280 -0.89 3.70 10.96
N LEU A 281 -0.52 2.43 10.88
CA LEU A 281 -0.65 1.60 9.68
C LEU A 281 -1.62 0.46 9.94
N ASP A 282 -2.44 0.16 8.94
CA ASP A 282 -3.25 -1.06 8.90
C ASP A 282 -2.46 -2.15 8.16
N THR A 283 -1.77 -3.04 8.89
CA THR A 283 -0.81 -3.98 8.29
C THR A 283 -1.17 -5.44 8.56
N GLY A 284 -0.73 -6.31 7.65
CA GLY A 284 -0.71 -7.75 7.89
C GLY A 284 0.58 -8.16 8.60
N ALA A 285 0.46 -8.92 9.70
CA ALA A 285 1.61 -9.49 10.39
C ALA A 285 2.06 -10.78 9.70
N ALA A 286 3.33 -10.84 9.29
CA ALA A 286 3.93 -12.03 8.71
C ALA A 286 4.54 -12.92 9.81
N HIS A 287 4.63 -14.22 9.54
CA HIS A 287 5.39 -15.14 10.38
C HIS A 287 6.90 -14.84 10.30
N LYS A 288 7.65 -15.01 11.39
CA LYS A 288 9.12 -14.82 11.43
C LYS A 288 9.88 -15.88 10.63
N GLU A 289 9.37 -17.11 10.65
CA GLU A 289 9.86 -18.21 9.81
C GLU A 289 9.35 -18.08 8.36
N PRO A 290 10.23 -18.20 7.34
CA PRO A 290 9.87 -18.01 5.94
C PRO A 290 8.77 -18.97 5.46
N GLY A 291 7.78 -18.43 4.74
CA GLY A 291 6.78 -19.21 4.02
C GLY A 291 5.61 -19.75 4.83
N LEU A 292 5.57 -19.47 6.15
CA LEU A 292 4.39 -19.76 6.98
C LEU A 292 3.27 -18.72 6.84
N GLY A 293 3.51 -17.64 6.09
CA GLY A 293 2.45 -16.73 5.65
C GLY A 293 2.11 -15.65 6.66
N GLN A 294 0.88 -15.15 6.56
CA GLN A 294 0.33 -14.15 7.45
C GLN A 294 -0.18 -14.82 8.74
N VAL A 295 0.21 -14.27 9.89
CA VAL A 295 -0.18 -14.75 11.23
C VAL A 295 -1.28 -13.91 11.88
N GLY A 296 -1.54 -12.73 11.35
CA GLY A 296 -2.57 -11.81 11.86
C GLY A 296 -2.67 -10.52 11.04
N ALA A 297 -3.55 -9.63 11.48
CA ALA A 297 -3.70 -8.29 10.89
C ALA A 297 -4.18 -7.31 11.95
N GLY A 298 -3.76 -6.05 11.85
CA GLY A 298 -4.03 -5.08 12.89
C GLY A 298 -3.33 -3.75 12.69
N ILE A 299 -3.58 -2.87 13.65
CA ILE A 299 -2.96 -1.56 13.72
C ILE A 299 -1.55 -1.69 14.30
N VAL A 300 -0.59 -1.07 13.62
CA VAL A 300 0.77 -0.87 14.13
C VAL A 300 1.11 0.61 14.12
N ARG A 301 1.79 1.07 15.16
CA ARG A 301 2.33 2.44 15.23
C ARG A 301 3.77 2.47 14.77
N MET A 302 4.11 3.45 13.94
CA MET A 302 5.49 3.62 13.49
C MET A 302 6.38 4.08 14.66
N PRO A 303 7.61 3.56 14.77
CA PRO A 303 8.50 3.95 15.86
C PRO A 303 8.95 5.41 15.73
N MET A 304 8.90 6.14 16.84
CA MET A 304 9.20 7.58 16.91
C MET A 304 10.66 7.92 16.54
N GLU A 305 11.60 7.02 16.81
CA GLU A 305 13.04 7.29 16.70
C GLU A 305 13.46 7.78 15.30
N ALA A 306 12.90 7.21 14.22
CA ALA A 306 13.23 7.66 12.87
C ALA A 306 12.70 9.09 12.58
N PHE A 307 11.54 9.44 13.13
CA PHE A 307 10.96 10.79 12.99
C PHE A 307 11.78 11.83 13.75
N VAL A 308 12.26 11.50 14.95
CA VAL A 308 13.16 12.36 15.72
C VAL A 308 14.45 12.64 14.94
N LYS A 309 15.11 11.60 14.42
CA LYS A 309 16.32 11.75 13.60
C LYS A 309 16.07 12.62 12.36
N ALA A 310 14.91 12.46 11.73
CA ALA A 310 14.52 13.25 10.56
C ALA A 310 14.24 14.72 10.92
N ALA A 311 13.54 14.97 12.03
CA ALA A 311 13.25 16.31 12.52
C ALA A 311 14.52 17.06 12.97
N GLU A 312 15.46 16.39 13.65
CA GLU A 312 16.77 16.95 14.01
C GLU A 312 17.54 17.37 12.75
N ALA A 313 17.65 16.46 11.77
CA ALA A 313 18.33 16.78 10.50
C ALA A 313 17.62 17.88 9.69
N PHE A 314 16.30 17.97 9.79
CA PHE A 314 15.52 19.06 9.20
C PHE A 314 15.82 20.39 9.88
N ALA A 315 15.83 20.41 11.21
CA ALA A 315 16.15 21.59 12.00
C ALA A 315 17.58 22.07 11.72
N ASP A 316 18.58 21.18 11.73
CA ASP A 316 19.96 21.52 11.43
C ASP A 316 20.13 22.19 10.06
N ARG A 317 19.32 21.79 9.07
CA ARG A 317 19.43 22.30 7.70
C ARG A 317 18.66 23.59 7.47
N TYR A 318 17.48 23.74 8.05
CA TYR A 318 16.53 24.80 7.69
C TYR A 318 16.14 25.73 8.84
N LEU A 319 16.43 25.33 10.08
CA LEU A 319 16.07 26.08 11.30
C LEU A 319 17.28 26.45 12.16
N GLY A 320 18.48 25.94 11.84
CA GLY A 320 19.75 26.40 12.40
C GLY A 320 20.20 27.73 11.77
N ASP A 321 20.82 28.58 12.58
CA ASP A 321 21.20 29.98 12.30
C ASP A 321 21.73 30.28 10.89
#